data_AF-A0A814R249-F1
#
_entry.id   AF-A0A814R249-F1
#
_cell.length_a   1.000
_cell.length_b   1.000
_cell.length_c   1.000
_cell.angle_alpha   90.00
_cell.angle_beta   90.00
_cell.angle_gamma   90.00
#
_symmetry.space_group_name_H-M   'P 1'
#
loop_
_entity.id
_entity.type
_entity.pdbx_description
1 polymer ?
#
loop_
_entity_poly.entity_id
_entity_poly.type
_entity_poly.pdbx_seq_one_letter_code
_entity_poly.pdbx_strand_id
1 'polypeptide(L)'
;MYNDEVHRCTFYKYIDLYAYYKKRSPNVPTLDDALREDCSVLDDDLCVAYLCSSKKDRDTSLTNAKHFATEPTISLALWTSSYHWAKSDKNVICLNNESSKVYYIPTRDLDSIPQKDLNRYKTQKFTTFNQLKKSFDIWCLEVENDSNWRKSKCNCPAFLKNFICKHVVGMGIRLKHCKPPAAAKTVPIGEKRKRGRPSRAKTALLVQ
;
A
#
# COMPACT_ATOMS: atom_id res chain seq x y z
N MET A 1 -6.49 24.96 21.08
CA MET A 1 -6.34 24.56 19.67
C MET A 1 -5.72 23.17 19.67
N TYR A 2 -6.54 22.12 19.66
CA TYR A 2 -6.13 20.76 20.01
C TYR A 2 -6.11 19.86 18.75
N ASN A 3 -4.90 19.43 18.38
CA ASN A 3 -4.49 18.21 17.68
C ASN A 3 -5.44 17.57 16.64
N ASP A 4 -5.31 17.99 15.38
CA ASP A 4 -5.81 17.28 14.18
C ASP A 4 -4.85 16.15 13.70
N GLU A 5 -3.69 15.97 14.34
CA GLU A 5 -2.64 15.03 13.89
C GLU A 5 -2.85 13.58 14.38
N VAL A 6 -3.61 13.37 15.47
CA VAL A 6 -3.78 12.04 16.09
C VAL A 6 -4.77 11.16 15.31
N HIS A 7 -5.61 11.74 14.44
CA HIS A 7 -6.68 11.00 13.75
C HIS A 7 -6.24 10.29 12.45
N ARG A 8 -5.06 10.58 11.89
CA ARG A 8 -4.59 9.90 10.66
C ARG A 8 -4.01 8.51 10.93
N CYS A 9 -3.58 8.24 12.16
CA CYS A 9 -2.90 7.00 12.54
C CYS A 9 -3.86 5.86 12.91
N THR A 10 -5.14 6.16 13.22
CA THR A 10 -6.11 5.12 13.63
C THR A 10 -6.63 4.26 12.46
N PHE A 11 -6.61 4.79 11.24
CA PHE A 11 -7.14 4.09 10.05
C PHE A 11 -6.27 2.91 9.59
N TYR A 12 -4.94 3.08 9.58
CA TYR A 12 -4.02 1.99 9.26
C TYR A 12 -3.97 0.93 10.37
N LYS A 13 -4.03 1.37 11.63
CA LYS A 13 -4.03 0.49 12.81
C LYS A 13 -5.25 -0.44 12.86
N TYR A 14 -6.44 0.03 12.52
CA TYR A 14 -7.68 -0.76 12.55
C TYR A 14 -7.75 -1.82 11.44
N ILE A 15 -7.22 -1.49 10.26
CA ILE A 15 -7.21 -2.41 9.10
C ILE A 15 -6.17 -3.51 9.28
N ASP A 16 -4.99 -3.19 9.83
CA ASP A 16 -3.95 -4.19 10.14
C ASP A 16 -4.42 -5.17 11.21
N LEU A 17 -5.13 -4.71 12.25
CA LEU A 17 -5.78 -5.59 13.23
C LEU A 17 -6.83 -6.50 12.57
N TYR A 18 -7.75 -5.95 11.78
CA TYR A 18 -8.82 -6.76 11.17
C TYR A 18 -8.30 -7.81 10.17
N ALA A 19 -7.28 -7.46 9.36
CA ALA A 19 -6.62 -8.39 8.45
C ALA A 19 -5.85 -9.50 9.19
N TYR A 20 -5.30 -9.19 10.36
CA TYR A 20 -4.65 -10.15 11.25
C TYR A 20 -5.64 -11.17 11.84
N TYR A 21 -6.79 -10.72 12.38
CA TYR A 21 -7.77 -11.61 13.02
C TYR A 21 -8.49 -12.55 12.04
N LYS A 22 -8.81 -12.09 10.82
CA LYS A 22 -9.51 -12.91 9.81
C LYS A 22 -8.71 -14.13 9.32
N LYS A 23 -7.38 -14.13 9.52
CA LYS A 23 -6.49 -15.19 9.04
C LYS A 23 -6.35 -16.36 10.02
N ARG A 24 -6.84 -16.25 11.26
CA ARG A 24 -6.47 -17.17 12.36
C ARG A 24 -7.62 -17.94 13.02
N SER A 25 -8.89 -17.61 12.78
CA SER A 25 -10.02 -18.42 13.27
C SER A 25 -11.28 -18.25 12.41
N PRO A 26 -11.98 -19.33 12.01
CA PRO A 26 -13.26 -19.23 11.30
C PRO A 26 -14.46 -18.90 12.22
N ASN A 27 -14.27 -18.91 13.55
CA ASN A 27 -15.28 -18.51 14.54
C ASN A 27 -14.80 -17.25 15.30
N VAL A 28 -15.01 -16.07 14.71
CA VAL A 28 -14.80 -14.77 15.38
C VAL A 28 -16.17 -14.15 15.64
N PRO A 29 -16.42 -13.56 16.84
CA PRO A 29 -17.64 -12.83 17.15
C PRO A 29 -17.89 -11.72 16.13
N THR A 30 -19.15 -11.30 16.00
CA THR A 30 -19.53 -10.23 15.08
C THR A 30 -18.78 -8.93 15.40
N LEU A 31 -18.49 -8.14 14.37
CA LEU A 31 -17.74 -6.86 14.44
C LEU A 31 -18.29 -5.87 15.49
N ASP A 32 -19.56 -6.02 15.88
CA ASP A 32 -20.22 -5.20 16.89
C ASP A 32 -19.73 -5.50 18.31
N ASP A 33 -19.27 -6.72 18.59
CA ASP A 33 -18.78 -7.15 19.91
C ASP A 33 -17.38 -6.58 20.21
N ALA A 34 -16.55 -6.40 19.19
CA ALA A 34 -15.19 -5.85 19.32
C ALA A 34 -15.15 -4.32 19.50
N LEU A 35 -16.28 -3.63 19.29
CA LEU A 35 -16.39 -2.17 19.43
C LEU A 35 -16.74 -1.74 20.87
N ARG A 36 -17.07 -2.68 21.76
CA ARG A 36 -17.64 -2.40 23.08
C ARG A 36 -16.62 -2.40 24.22
N GLU A 37 -15.44 -2.98 24.04
CA GLU A 37 -14.39 -2.97 25.07
C GLU A 37 -13.22 -2.08 24.63
N ASP A 38 -13.18 -0.91 25.27
CA ASP A 38 -12.00 -0.10 25.56
C ASP A 38 -11.14 0.40 24.39
N CYS A 39 -11.51 1.59 23.90
CA CYS A 39 -10.57 2.62 23.42
C CYS A 39 -9.63 3.11 24.54
N SER A 40 -8.96 2.20 25.26
CA SER A 40 -7.82 2.55 26.10
C SER A 40 -6.54 2.40 25.27
N VAL A 41 -5.67 3.38 25.44
CA VAL A 41 -4.44 3.61 24.69
C VAL A 41 -3.59 2.34 24.63
N LEU A 42 -3.61 1.65 23.49
CA LEU A 42 -2.60 0.63 23.21
C LEU A 42 -1.44 1.34 22.49
N ASP A 43 -0.41 1.64 23.27
CA ASP A 43 0.87 2.15 22.79
C ASP A 43 1.45 1.20 21.72
N ASP A 44 1.91 1.80 20.62
CA ASP A 44 2.48 1.15 19.44
C ASP A 44 3.65 0.19 19.77
N ASP A 45 4.23 0.33 20.95
CA ASP A 45 5.34 -0.48 21.44
C ASP A 45 4.94 -1.91 21.79
N LEU A 46 3.70 -2.21 22.20
CA LEU A 46 3.39 -3.56 22.72
C LEU A 46 3.26 -4.62 21.61
N CYS A 47 2.69 -4.27 20.45
CA CYS A 47 2.54 -5.21 19.33
C CYS A 47 3.85 -5.46 18.59
N VAL A 48 4.68 -4.41 18.42
CA VAL A 48 6.04 -4.56 17.90
C VAL A 48 6.90 -5.28 18.93
N ALA A 49 6.75 -5.00 20.22
CA ALA A 49 7.46 -5.71 21.28
C ALA A 49 7.06 -7.18 21.38
N TYR A 50 5.82 -7.60 21.15
CA TYR A 50 5.48 -9.02 21.17
C TYR A 50 6.09 -9.79 19.98
N LEU A 51 6.05 -9.20 18.77
CA LEU A 51 6.73 -9.75 17.58
C LEU A 51 8.26 -9.70 17.71
N CYS A 52 8.83 -8.69 18.37
CA CYS A 52 10.26 -8.55 18.62
C CYS A 52 10.74 -9.36 19.83
N SER A 53 9.90 -9.63 20.81
CA SER A 53 10.22 -10.52 21.94
C SER A 53 10.35 -11.96 21.46
N SER A 54 9.48 -12.39 20.53
CA SER A 54 9.64 -13.68 19.84
C SER A 54 10.88 -13.75 18.91
N LYS A 55 11.55 -12.61 18.60
CA LYS A 55 12.80 -12.55 17.83
C LYS A 55 14.06 -12.64 18.70
N LYS A 56 13.99 -12.35 20.00
CA LYS A 56 15.17 -12.40 20.88
C LYS A 56 15.71 -13.82 21.10
N ASP A 57 14.90 -14.84 20.84
CA ASP A 57 15.29 -16.25 21.04
C ASP A 57 15.78 -16.96 19.76
N ARG A 58 15.96 -16.26 18.63
CA ARG A 58 16.46 -16.88 17.39
C ARG A 58 17.81 -16.31 17.01
N ASP A 59 18.85 -17.09 17.29
CA ASP A 59 20.20 -16.83 16.83
C ASP A 59 20.26 -16.83 15.29
N THR A 60 20.50 -15.65 14.71
CA THR A 60 20.62 -15.44 13.26
C THR A 60 21.92 -16.00 12.67
N SER A 61 22.85 -16.48 13.50
CA SER A 61 24.11 -17.11 13.06
C SER A 61 23.99 -18.61 12.77
N LEU A 62 22.84 -19.23 13.06
CA LEU A 62 22.58 -20.64 12.77
C LEU A 62 22.61 -20.89 11.25
N THR A 63 23.30 -21.95 10.83
CA THR A 63 23.45 -22.39 9.43
C THR A 63 22.12 -22.63 8.70
N ASN A 64 21.01 -22.77 9.43
CA ASN A 64 19.66 -22.98 8.89
C ASN A 64 18.70 -21.79 9.12
N ALA A 65 19.21 -20.60 9.43
CA ALA A 65 18.37 -19.42 9.66
C ALA A 65 17.59 -19.05 8.38
N LYS A 66 16.25 -19.06 8.47
CA LYS A 66 15.38 -18.66 7.37
C LYS A 66 15.42 -17.15 7.21
N HIS A 67 16.12 -16.66 6.20
CA HIS A 67 16.13 -15.24 5.87
C HIS A 67 14.74 -14.79 5.39
N PHE A 68 14.18 -13.80 6.09
CA PHE A 68 12.95 -13.15 5.65
C PHE A 68 13.30 -12.03 4.68
N ALA A 69 12.56 -11.93 3.58
CA ALA A 69 12.71 -10.83 2.64
C ALA A 69 12.37 -9.51 3.34
N THR A 70 13.32 -8.58 3.34
CA THR A 70 13.16 -7.23 3.90
C THR A 70 12.48 -6.27 2.92
N GLU A 71 12.48 -6.61 1.63
CA GLU A 71 11.83 -5.84 0.57
C GLU A 71 10.78 -6.67 -0.17
N PRO A 72 9.68 -6.03 -0.62
CA PRO A 72 8.68 -6.72 -1.43
C PRO A 72 9.24 -7.03 -2.83
N THR A 73 9.09 -8.28 -3.26
CA THR A 73 9.39 -8.68 -4.64
C THR A 73 8.28 -8.21 -5.57
N ILE A 74 8.61 -7.33 -6.52
CA ILE A 74 7.64 -6.77 -7.48
C ILE A 74 7.59 -7.66 -8.73
N SER A 75 6.47 -8.35 -8.92
CA SER A 75 6.26 -9.19 -10.10
C SER A 75 6.20 -8.38 -11.40
N LEU A 76 6.54 -9.00 -12.53
CA LEU A 76 6.44 -8.35 -13.84
C LEU A 76 5.01 -7.90 -14.16
N ALA A 77 4.00 -8.68 -13.76
CA ALA A 77 2.59 -8.30 -13.89
C ALA A 77 2.26 -7.03 -13.10
N LEU A 78 2.77 -6.93 -11.87
CA LEU A 78 2.61 -5.73 -11.05
C LEU A 78 3.32 -4.54 -11.68
N TRP A 79 4.57 -4.68 -12.15
CA TRP A 79 5.26 -3.63 -12.90
C TRP A 79 4.47 -3.12 -14.10
N THR A 80 3.83 -4.03 -14.85
CA THR A 80 3.04 -3.69 -16.05
C THR A 80 1.81 -2.87 -15.67
N SER A 81 1.01 -3.37 -14.72
CA SER A 81 -0.19 -2.67 -14.26
C SER A 81 0.13 -1.32 -13.60
N SER A 82 1.26 -1.23 -12.90
CA SER A 82 1.75 0.01 -12.29
C SER A 82 2.21 1.02 -13.34
N TYR A 83 2.88 0.55 -14.40
CA TYR A 83 3.29 1.39 -15.52
C TYR A 83 2.09 1.93 -16.32
N HIS A 84 1.09 1.09 -16.60
CA HIS A 84 -0.15 1.52 -17.23
C HIS A 84 -0.89 2.53 -16.36
N TRP A 85 -0.98 2.29 -15.05
CA TRP A 85 -1.57 3.26 -14.13
C TRP A 85 -0.78 4.57 -14.07
N ALA A 86 0.56 4.51 -14.02
CA ALA A 86 1.41 5.70 -13.99
C ALA A 86 1.23 6.57 -15.25
N LYS A 87 0.97 5.94 -16.39
CA LYS A 87 0.66 6.57 -17.68
C LYS A 87 -0.78 7.08 -17.81
N SER A 88 -1.71 6.65 -16.97
CA SER A 88 -3.08 7.19 -17.00
C SER A 88 -3.06 8.66 -16.58
N ASP A 89 -3.98 9.48 -17.06
CA ASP A 89 -4.03 10.93 -16.76
C ASP A 89 -4.73 11.24 -15.42
N LYS A 90 -4.71 10.29 -14.47
CA LYS A 90 -5.33 10.47 -13.15
C LYS A 90 -4.59 11.55 -12.36
N ASN A 91 -5.33 12.56 -11.93
CA ASN A 91 -4.86 13.64 -11.08
C ASN A 91 -4.69 13.13 -9.64
N VAL A 92 -3.51 13.35 -9.08
CA VAL A 92 -3.15 12.92 -7.72
C VAL A 92 -2.89 14.16 -6.89
N ILE A 93 -3.60 14.28 -5.77
CA ILE A 93 -3.44 15.42 -4.85
C ILE A 93 -2.33 15.10 -3.87
N CYS A 94 -1.32 15.97 -3.77
CA CYS A 94 -0.20 15.83 -2.84
C CYS A 94 -0.37 16.78 -1.64
N LEU A 95 -0.18 16.25 -0.44
CA LEU A 95 -0.01 17.03 0.79
C LEU A 95 1.37 16.72 1.37
N ASN A 96 2.18 17.74 1.58
CA ASN A 96 3.47 17.61 2.24
C ASN A 96 3.27 17.75 3.75
N ASN A 97 3.83 16.81 4.52
CA ASN A 97 4.08 16.97 5.94
C ASN A 97 5.60 17.14 6.14
N GLU A 98 6.03 17.44 7.36
CA GLU A 98 7.45 17.67 7.69
C GLU A 98 8.34 16.44 7.39
N SER A 99 7.84 15.24 7.67
CA SER A 99 8.59 13.97 7.53
C SER A 99 8.10 13.05 6.40
N SER A 100 6.88 13.25 5.90
CA SER A 100 6.27 12.39 4.89
C SER A 100 5.44 13.17 3.87
N LYS A 101 5.24 12.60 2.68
CA LYS A 101 4.32 13.10 1.65
C LYS A 101 3.15 12.16 1.51
N VAL A 102 1.95 12.72 1.55
CA VAL A 102 0.70 11.96 1.38
C VAL A 102 0.09 12.29 0.03
N TYR A 103 -0.15 11.25 -0.75
CA TYR A 103 -0.77 11.31 -2.07
C TYR A 103 -2.17 10.69 -2.01
N TYR A 104 -3.17 11.46 -2.43
CA TYR A 104 -4.53 10.98 -2.59
C TYR A 104 -4.80 10.66 -4.05
N ILE A 105 -5.20 9.43 -4.31
CA ILE A 105 -5.36 8.86 -5.63
C ILE A 105 -6.85 8.53 -5.86
N PRO A 106 -7.46 8.98 -6.96
CA PRO A 106 -8.84 8.65 -7.27
C PRO A 106 -8.98 7.16 -7.62
N THR A 107 -10.15 6.61 -7.30
CA THR A 107 -10.51 5.23 -7.68
C THR A 107 -10.78 5.13 -9.18
N ARG A 108 -10.87 3.89 -9.69
CA ARG A 108 -10.77 3.54 -11.11
C ARG A 108 -11.63 4.40 -12.04
N ASP A 109 -12.82 4.75 -11.59
CA ASP A 109 -13.85 5.41 -12.41
C ASP A 109 -13.72 6.94 -12.43
N LEU A 110 -12.87 7.50 -11.56
CA LEU A 110 -12.66 8.94 -11.44
C LEU A 110 -11.25 9.31 -11.87
N ASP A 111 -11.12 10.41 -12.59
CA ASP A 111 -9.83 10.96 -13.01
C ASP A 111 -9.30 12.05 -12.08
N SER A 112 -10.18 12.64 -11.27
CA SER A 112 -9.84 13.61 -10.24
C SER A 112 -10.71 13.40 -9.00
N ILE A 113 -10.20 13.79 -7.84
CA ILE A 113 -10.91 13.74 -6.57
C ILE A 113 -11.57 15.12 -6.34
N PRO A 114 -12.90 15.21 -6.25
CA PRO A 114 -13.54 16.47 -5.88
C PRO A 114 -13.12 16.91 -4.48
N GLN A 115 -12.88 18.21 -4.29
CA GLN A 115 -12.42 18.75 -3.00
C GLN A 115 -13.38 18.41 -1.84
N LYS A 116 -14.68 18.37 -2.10
CA LYS A 116 -15.70 17.97 -1.11
C LYS A 116 -15.46 16.55 -0.57
N ASP A 117 -15.08 15.63 -1.46
CA ASP A 117 -14.91 14.22 -1.13
C ASP A 117 -13.59 14.03 -0.37
N LEU A 118 -12.55 14.80 -0.73
CA LEU A 118 -11.30 14.84 0.04
C LEU A 118 -11.50 15.39 1.45
N ASN A 119 -12.25 16.50 1.59
CA ASN A 119 -12.56 17.09 2.90
C ASN A 119 -13.39 16.13 3.75
N ARG A 120 -14.42 15.50 3.16
CA ARG A 120 -15.19 14.45 3.84
C ARG A 120 -14.29 13.32 4.30
N TYR A 121 -13.41 12.81 3.44
CA TYR A 121 -12.48 11.73 3.79
C TYR A 121 -11.57 12.09 4.97
N LYS A 122 -11.10 13.35 5.05
CA LYS A 122 -10.23 13.82 6.15
C LYS A 122 -10.94 13.93 7.49
N THR A 123 -12.21 14.35 7.50
CA THR A 123 -12.97 14.60 8.74
C THR A 123 -13.79 13.40 9.18
N GLN A 124 -14.02 12.44 8.28
CA GLN A 124 -14.88 11.30 8.53
C GLN A 124 -14.28 10.36 9.57
N LYS A 125 -15.04 10.15 10.65
CA LYS A 125 -14.81 9.07 11.61
C LYS A 125 -15.67 7.88 11.19
N PHE A 126 -15.11 6.68 11.27
CA PHE A 126 -15.82 5.45 10.94
C PHE A 126 -16.32 4.82 12.24
N THR A 127 -17.64 4.77 12.41
CA THR A 127 -18.26 4.08 13.56
C THR A 127 -18.76 2.68 13.19
N THR A 128 -18.91 2.40 11.88
CA THR A 128 -19.38 1.10 11.38
C THR A 128 -18.51 0.60 10.23
N PHE A 129 -18.46 -0.72 10.05
CA PHE A 129 -17.75 -1.34 8.93
C PHE A 129 -18.28 -0.89 7.56
N ASN A 130 -19.60 -0.65 7.44
CA ASN A 130 -20.19 -0.16 6.19
C ASN A 130 -19.72 1.25 5.82
N GLN A 131 -19.49 2.12 6.81
CA GLN A 131 -18.89 3.44 6.57
C GLN A 131 -17.42 3.30 6.15
N LEU A 132 -16.66 2.40 6.80
CA LEU A 132 -15.29 2.10 6.41
C LEU A 132 -15.22 1.58 4.96
N LYS A 133 -16.15 0.72 4.55
CA LYS A 133 -16.21 0.19 3.18
C LYS A 133 -16.37 1.30 2.13
N LYS A 134 -17.14 2.35 2.43
CA LYS A 134 -17.31 3.53 1.56
C LYS A 134 -16.07 4.42 1.49
N SER A 135 -15.13 4.30 2.43
CA SER A 135 -13.88 5.08 2.40
C SER A 135 -12.88 4.62 1.35
N PHE A 136 -13.04 3.40 0.80
CA PHE A 136 -12.20 2.86 -0.26
C PHE A 136 -12.42 3.50 -1.63
N ASP A 137 -13.18 4.59 -1.69
CA ASP A 137 -13.33 5.43 -2.89
C ASP A 137 -12.10 6.32 -3.14
N ILE A 138 -11.24 6.53 -2.14
CA ILE A 138 -9.99 7.28 -2.26
C ILE A 138 -8.83 6.43 -1.74
N TRP A 139 -7.79 6.25 -2.56
CA TRP A 139 -6.56 5.62 -2.11
C TRP A 139 -5.63 6.66 -1.50
N CYS A 140 -5.20 6.42 -0.27
CA CYS A 140 -4.17 7.18 0.42
C CYS A 140 -2.85 6.43 0.27
N LEU A 141 -1.82 7.13 -0.20
CA LEU A 141 -0.45 6.64 -0.28
C LEU A 141 0.45 7.57 0.52
N GLU A 142 1.11 7.05 1.54
CA GLU A 142 2.11 7.77 2.30
C GLU A 142 3.52 7.35 1.86
N VAL A 143 4.33 8.32 1.49
CA VAL A 143 5.71 8.15 1.05
C VAL A 143 6.60 8.90 2.04
N GLU A 144 7.50 8.19 2.71
CA GLU A 144 8.54 8.81 3.55
C GLU A 144 9.45 9.69 2.68
N ASN A 145 9.94 10.80 3.23
CA ASN A 145 10.83 11.72 2.49
C ASN A 145 12.17 11.07 2.12
N ASP A 146 12.59 10.05 2.88
CA ASP A 146 13.71 9.20 2.54
C ASP A 146 13.38 8.47 1.25
N SER A 147 14.18 8.69 0.20
CA SER A 147 14.11 8.22 -1.20
C SER A 147 13.64 6.76 -1.47
N ASN A 148 13.45 5.96 -0.43
CA ASN A 148 13.00 4.59 -0.46
C ASN A 148 11.47 4.47 -0.56
N TRP A 149 10.94 4.81 -1.74
CA TRP A 149 9.53 4.64 -2.13
C TRP A 149 8.95 3.21 -1.92
N ARG A 150 9.80 2.20 -1.72
CA ARG A 150 9.35 0.81 -1.46
C ARG A 150 8.77 0.63 -0.06
N LYS A 151 9.14 1.51 0.88
CA LYS A 151 8.60 1.53 2.24
C LYS A 151 7.26 2.28 2.35
N SER A 152 6.80 2.87 1.25
CA SER A 152 5.55 3.61 1.22
C SER A 152 4.34 2.74 1.58
N LYS A 153 3.38 3.35 2.28
CA LYS A 153 2.17 2.67 2.78
C LYS A 153 0.97 3.07 1.95
N CYS A 154 0.09 2.13 1.62
CA CYS A 154 -1.13 2.42 0.89
C CYS A 154 -2.35 1.75 1.54
N ASN A 155 -3.48 2.43 1.59
CA ASN A 155 -4.72 1.88 2.15
C ASN A 155 -5.49 0.92 1.20
N CYS A 156 -4.97 0.64 0.00
CA CYS A 156 -5.71 -0.16 -0.96
C CYS A 156 -5.69 -1.67 -0.62
N PRO A 157 -6.74 -2.45 -0.95
CA PRO A 157 -6.82 -3.87 -0.60
C PRO A 157 -5.63 -4.71 -1.09
N ALA A 158 -5.07 -4.36 -2.25
CA ALA A 158 -3.91 -5.06 -2.80
C ALA A 158 -2.65 -4.84 -1.94
N PHE A 159 -2.47 -3.65 -1.38
CA PHE A 159 -1.37 -3.34 -0.47
C PHE A 159 -1.57 -4.05 0.86
N LEU A 160 -2.75 -3.94 1.45
CA LEU A 160 -3.07 -4.59 2.74
C LEU A 160 -2.85 -6.11 2.70
N LYS A 161 -3.04 -6.74 1.54
CA LYS A 161 -2.80 -8.18 1.36
C LYS A 161 -1.33 -8.54 1.14
N ASN A 162 -0.57 -7.73 0.40
CA ASN A 162 0.75 -8.12 -0.11
C ASN A 162 1.89 -7.18 0.30
N PHE A 163 1.62 -6.13 1.06
CA PHE A 163 2.51 -5.01 1.38
C PHE A 163 3.14 -4.31 0.17
N ILE A 164 2.57 -4.51 -1.02
CA ILE A 164 2.95 -3.85 -2.26
C ILE A 164 1.76 -3.79 -3.20
N CYS A 165 1.59 -2.68 -3.91
CA CYS A 165 0.49 -2.50 -4.84
C CYS A 165 0.88 -1.64 -6.03
N LYS A 166 -0.02 -1.58 -7.02
CA LYS A 166 0.21 -0.79 -8.23
C LYS A 166 0.34 0.71 -7.99
N HIS A 167 -0.25 1.22 -6.90
CA HIS A 167 -0.20 2.63 -6.54
C HIS A 167 1.17 3.02 -6.00
N VAL A 168 1.76 2.20 -5.11
CA VAL A 168 3.12 2.41 -4.58
C VAL A 168 4.13 2.40 -5.73
N VAL A 169 4.12 1.33 -6.54
CA VAL A 169 5.05 1.19 -7.67
C VAL A 169 4.79 2.26 -8.74
N GLY A 170 3.53 2.53 -9.05
CA GLY A 170 3.15 3.53 -10.02
C GLY A 170 3.56 4.95 -9.62
N MET A 171 3.43 5.30 -8.34
CA MET A 171 3.90 6.59 -7.84
C MET A 171 5.42 6.67 -7.83
N GLY A 172 6.13 5.58 -7.51
CA GLY A 172 7.57 5.50 -7.70
C GLY A 172 8.00 5.77 -9.15
N ILE A 173 7.22 5.32 -10.14
CA ILE A 173 7.45 5.61 -11.56
C ILE A 173 7.18 7.09 -11.87
N ARG A 174 6.04 7.65 -11.45
CA ARG A 174 5.67 9.06 -11.71
C ARG A 174 6.66 10.04 -11.08
N LEU A 175 7.12 9.74 -9.86
CA LEU A 175 8.12 10.51 -9.13
C LEU A 175 9.56 10.24 -9.60
N LYS A 176 9.74 9.37 -10.61
CA LYS A 176 11.05 8.99 -11.17
C LYS A 176 12.02 8.33 -10.18
N HIS A 177 11.52 7.80 -9.07
CA HIS A 177 12.32 7.03 -8.09
C HIS A 177 12.67 5.62 -8.60
N CYS A 178 11.98 5.11 -9.62
CA CYS A 178 12.33 3.85 -10.25
C CYS A 178 12.08 3.84 -11.76
N LYS A 179 12.80 2.96 -12.47
CA LYS A 179 12.61 2.71 -13.90
C LYS A 179 11.94 1.35 -14.07
N PRO A 180 10.73 1.27 -14.66
CA PRO A 180 10.09 -0.01 -14.88
C PRO A 180 10.89 -0.84 -15.91
N PRO A 181 10.97 -2.17 -15.74
CA PRO A 181 11.73 -3.03 -16.63
C PRO A 181 11.19 -2.95 -18.06
N ALA A 182 12.06 -3.11 -19.07
CA ALA A 182 11.68 -2.99 -20.48
C ALA A 182 10.50 -3.91 -20.86
N ALA A 183 10.50 -5.15 -20.35
CA ALA A 183 9.43 -6.11 -20.57
C ALA A 183 8.05 -5.70 -20.00
N ALA A 184 8.00 -4.74 -19.05
CA ALA A 184 6.74 -4.17 -18.57
C ALA A 184 6.19 -3.08 -19.49
N LYS A 185 7.05 -2.44 -20.28
CA LYS A 185 6.69 -1.34 -21.19
C LYS A 185 6.15 -1.84 -22.54
N THR A 186 6.51 -3.06 -22.94
CA THR A 186 6.15 -3.63 -24.24
C THR A 186 4.69 -4.08 -24.35
N VAL A 187 3.98 -4.20 -23.24
CA VAL A 187 2.56 -4.58 -23.24
C VAL A 187 1.73 -3.31 -23.43
N PRO A 188 0.95 -3.18 -24.52
CA PRO A 188 0.09 -2.03 -24.71
C PRO A 188 -1.03 -2.00 -23.67
N ILE A 189 -1.59 -0.80 -23.43
CA ILE A 189 -2.67 -0.60 -22.47
C ILE A 189 -3.92 -1.34 -22.99
N GLY A 190 -4.59 -2.09 -22.12
CA GLY A 190 -5.80 -2.85 -22.48
C GLY A 190 -5.56 -4.27 -22.99
N GLU A 191 -4.31 -4.64 -23.31
CA GLU A 191 -4.00 -6.00 -23.75
C GLU A 191 -3.41 -6.86 -22.63
N LYS A 192 -3.81 -8.14 -22.61
CA LYS A 192 -3.12 -9.16 -21.82
C LYS A 192 -1.90 -9.65 -22.59
N ARG A 193 -0.84 -10.04 -21.88
CA ARG A 193 0.28 -10.75 -22.49
C ARG A 193 -0.22 -12.01 -23.19
N LYS A 194 0.25 -12.25 -24.43
CA LYS A 194 0.00 -13.50 -25.14
C LYS A 194 0.47 -14.68 -24.29
N ARG A 195 -0.29 -15.77 -24.31
CA ARG A 195 0.06 -17.02 -23.62
C ARG A 195 1.32 -17.61 -24.26
N GLY A 196 2.29 -18.02 -23.44
CA GLY A 196 3.52 -18.65 -23.91
C GLY A 196 4.78 -17.99 -23.34
N ARG A 197 5.94 -18.57 -23.67
CA ARG A 197 7.25 -18.04 -23.27
C ARG A 197 7.52 -16.74 -24.06
N PRO A 198 7.89 -15.63 -23.41
CA PRO A 198 8.28 -14.42 -24.12
C PRO A 198 9.49 -14.69 -25.03
N SER A 199 9.47 -14.13 -26.24
CA SER A 199 10.61 -14.24 -27.16
C SER A 199 11.85 -13.61 -26.53
N ARG A 200 13.03 -14.18 -26.79
CA ARG A 200 14.30 -13.56 -26.38
C ARG A 200 14.40 -12.15 -26.96
N ALA A 201 14.99 -11.23 -26.20
CA ALA A 201 15.25 -9.88 -26.67
C ALA A 201 16.14 -9.95 -27.93
N LYS A 202 15.78 -9.21 -28.98
CA LYS A 202 16.64 -9.06 -30.17
C LYS A 202 17.81 -8.16 -29.78
N THR A 203 19.02 -8.50 -30.22
CA THR A 203 20.19 -7.62 -30.10
C THR A 203 19.94 -6.32 -30.86
N ALA A 204 20.42 -5.21 -30.30
CA ALA A 204 20.27 -3.90 -30.95
C ALA A 204 21.06 -3.88 -32.26
N LEU A 205 20.48 -3.29 -33.30
CA LEU A 205 21.14 -3.10 -34.59
C LEU A 205 22.26 -2.06 -34.41
N LEU A 206 23.52 -2.45 -34.59
CA LEU A 206 24.63 -1.51 -34.68
C LEU A 206 24.67 -1.00 -36.12
N VAL A 207 24.24 0.24 -36.35
CA VAL A 207 24.46 0.93 -37.63
C VAL A 207 25.90 1.43 -37.61
N GLN A 208 26.73 0.92 -38.52
CA GLN A 208 28.09 1.40 -38.77
C GLN A 208 28.07 2.41 -39.91
#